data_AF-A0A2V9FNG6-F1
#
_entry.id   AF-A0A2V9FNG6-F1
#
_cell.length_a   1.000
_cell.length_b   1.000
_cell.length_c   1.000
_cell.angle_alpha   90.00
_cell.angle_beta   90.00
_cell.angle_gamma   90.00
#
_symmetry.space_group_name_H-M   'P 1'
#
loop_
_entity.id
_entity.type
_entity.pdbx_description
1 polymer ?
#
loop_
_entity_poly.entity_id
_entity_poly.type
_entity_poly.pdbx_seq_one_letter_code
_entity_poly.pdbx_strand_id
1 'polypeptide(L)'
;MMALKTKQIRKQPQTERAARKSKFQADLAPAEDRMVRGLKQELQLTSNTDFLSDAVALFRWAVWERKRGHRIFSEAETGERKELMFPRLERVAPELALPRVEIPWTPRELESLADLASREPANPTETLIRAMRG
;
A
#
# COMPACT_ATOMS: atom_id res chain seq x y z
N MET A 1 -40.40 -54.00 14.09
CA MET A 1 -39.19 -53.20 13.83
C MET A 1 -39.41 -52.38 12.57
N MET A 2 -39.70 -51.07 12.69
CA MET A 2 -39.88 -50.18 11.53
C MET A 2 -38.68 -49.23 11.44
N ALA A 3 -38.00 -49.29 10.29
CA ALA A 3 -36.79 -48.52 10.01
C ALA A 3 -37.13 -47.06 9.67
N LEU A 4 -36.59 -46.14 10.46
CA LEU A 4 -36.62 -44.70 10.18
C LEU A 4 -35.69 -44.38 9.00
N LYS A 5 -36.27 -44.00 7.85
CA LYS A 5 -35.52 -43.48 6.70
C LYS A 5 -35.16 -42.01 6.95
N THR A 6 -33.92 -41.77 7.39
CA THR A 6 -33.35 -40.43 7.53
C THR A 6 -33.07 -39.86 6.13
N LYS A 7 -33.87 -38.88 5.69
CA LYS A 7 -33.60 -38.11 4.46
C LYS A 7 -32.36 -37.24 4.68
N GLN A 8 -31.22 -37.63 4.12
CA GLN A 8 -30.04 -36.79 4.04
C GLN A 8 -30.29 -35.62 3.07
N ILE A 9 -30.48 -34.42 3.62
CA ILE A 9 -30.47 -33.18 2.85
C ILE A 9 -29.01 -32.87 2.51
N ARG A 10 -28.61 -33.21 1.28
CA ARG A 10 -27.31 -32.87 0.72
C ARG A 10 -27.24 -31.35 0.56
N LYS A 11 -26.59 -30.65 1.50
CA LYS A 11 -26.26 -29.23 1.35
C LYS A 11 -25.43 -29.07 0.08
N GLN A 12 -25.99 -28.43 -0.94
CA GLN A 12 -25.22 -27.99 -2.10
C GLN A 12 -24.12 -27.03 -1.63
N PRO A 13 -22.91 -27.09 -2.22
CA PRO A 13 -21.88 -26.11 -1.93
C PRO A 13 -22.42 -24.73 -2.29
N GLN A 14 -22.36 -23.80 -1.34
CA GLN A 14 -22.72 -22.41 -1.56
C GLN A 14 -21.86 -21.89 -2.72
N THR A 15 -22.49 -21.63 -3.86
CA THR A 15 -21.90 -20.88 -4.95
C THR A 15 -21.37 -19.59 -4.34
N GLU A 16 -20.07 -19.33 -4.50
CA GLU A 16 -19.43 -18.11 -4.02
C GLU A 16 -20.33 -16.92 -4.39
N ARG A 17 -20.84 -16.21 -3.38
CA ARG A 17 -21.71 -15.06 -3.61
C ARG A 17 -20.95 -14.11 -4.53
N ALA A 18 -21.43 -13.97 -5.77
CA ALA A 18 -20.83 -13.11 -6.76
C ALA A 18 -20.47 -11.77 -6.13
N ALA A 19 -19.21 -11.35 -6.28
CA ALA A 19 -18.69 -10.15 -5.66
C ALA A 19 -19.65 -8.98 -5.91
N ARG A 20 -20.11 -8.34 -4.82
CA ARG A 20 -21.05 -7.22 -4.91
C ARG A 20 -20.37 -6.09 -5.67
N LYS A 21 -20.86 -5.77 -6.87
CA LYS A 21 -20.39 -4.63 -7.67
C LYS A 21 -20.74 -3.34 -6.91
N SER A 22 -19.73 -2.70 -6.33
CA SER A 22 -19.89 -1.38 -5.70
C SER A 22 -20.03 -0.32 -6.78
N LYS A 23 -21.07 0.51 -6.69
CA LYS A 23 -21.27 1.62 -7.62
C LYS A 23 -20.46 2.82 -7.15
N PHE A 24 -19.62 3.36 -8.02
CA PHE A 24 -18.93 4.63 -7.80
C PHE A 24 -19.62 5.71 -8.63
N GLN A 25 -19.92 6.84 -7.99
CA GLN A 25 -20.51 8.01 -8.63
C GLN A 25 -19.67 9.22 -8.24
N ALA A 26 -19.37 10.06 -9.22
CA ALA A 26 -18.64 11.30 -9.03
C ALA A 26 -19.25 12.36 -9.95
N ASP A 27 -19.50 13.54 -9.39
CA ASP A 27 -19.90 14.69 -10.17
C ASP A 27 -18.66 15.31 -10.82
N LEU A 28 -18.67 15.41 -12.14
CA LEU A 28 -17.59 16.00 -12.93
C LEU A 28 -18.05 17.33 -13.50
N ALA A 29 -17.19 18.34 -13.44
CA ALA A 29 -17.42 19.58 -14.16
C ALA A 29 -17.42 19.29 -15.68
N PRO A 30 -18.08 20.11 -16.51
CA PRO A 30 -18.14 19.88 -17.96
C PRO A 30 -16.76 19.80 -18.64
N ALA A 31 -15.75 20.50 -18.10
CA ALA A 31 -14.38 20.42 -18.62
C ALA A 31 -13.72 19.06 -18.32
N GLU A 32 -13.96 18.52 -17.13
CA GLU A 32 -13.44 17.22 -16.70
C GLU A 32 -14.12 16.07 -17.44
N ASP A 33 -15.44 16.15 -17.67
CA ASP A 33 -16.17 15.17 -18.49
C ASP A 33 -15.62 15.11 -19.94
N ARG A 34 -15.33 16.27 -20.55
CA ARG A 34 -14.70 16.33 -21.87
C ARG A 34 -13.31 15.70 -21.88
N MET A 35 -12.51 15.97 -20.85
CA MET A 35 -11.18 15.38 -20.70
C MET A 35 -11.27 13.85 -20.60
N VAL A 36 -12.17 13.31 -19.76
CA VAL A 36 -12.37 11.86 -19.62
C VAL A 36 -12.81 11.24 -20.95
N ARG A 37 -13.69 11.89 -21.71
CA ARG A 37 -14.09 11.42 -23.04
C ARG A 37 -12.92 11.38 -24.02
N GLY A 38 -12.07 12.40 -24.03
CA GLY A 38 -10.86 12.44 -24.85
C GLY A 38 -9.89 11.30 -24.50
N LEU A 39 -9.58 11.14 -23.21
CA LEU A 39 -8.72 10.05 -22.74
C LEU A 39 -9.27 8.67 -23.08
N LYS A 40 -10.58 8.47 -22.96
CA LYS A 40 -11.22 7.21 -23.38
C LYS A 40 -11.05 6.95 -24.88
N GLN A 41 -11.13 7.98 -25.72
CA GLN A 41 -10.89 7.83 -27.16
C GLN A 41 -9.44 7.48 -27.46
N GLU A 42 -8.49 8.18 -26.83
CA GLU A 42 -7.04 7.93 -26.99
C GLU A 42 -6.67 6.51 -26.56
N LEU A 43 -7.22 6.04 -25.44
CA LEU A 43 -7.01 4.70 -24.90
C LEU A 43 -7.91 3.62 -25.53
N GLN A 44 -8.76 3.99 -26.50
CA GLN A 44 -9.71 3.10 -27.19
C GLN A 44 -10.68 2.39 -26.23
N LEU A 45 -11.05 3.03 -25.13
CA LEU A 45 -11.95 2.51 -24.11
C LEU A 45 -13.39 2.94 -24.36
N THR A 46 -14.30 1.97 -24.33
CA THR A 46 -15.72 2.22 -24.64
C THR A 46 -16.53 2.52 -23.38
N SER A 47 -16.18 1.93 -22.22
CA SER A 47 -16.94 2.09 -20.97
C SER A 47 -16.20 2.92 -19.91
N ASN A 48 -16.97 3.62 -19.06
CA ASN A 48 -16.41 4.33 -17.90
C ASN A 48 -15.89 3.36 -16.84
N THR A 49 -16.46 2.16 -16.77
CA THR A 49 -16.03 1.11 -15.86
C THR A 49 -14.62 0.64 -16.20
N ASP A 50 -14.32 0.43 -17.49
CA ASP A 50 -13.00 0.00 -17.94
C ASP A 50 -11.97 1.10 -17.69
N PHE A 51 -12.31 2.35 -18.06
CA PHE A 51 -11.47 3.52 -17.77
C PHE A 51 -11.12 3.66 -16.29
N LEU A 52 -12.11 3.53 -15.39
CA LEU A 52 -11.86 3.60 -13.96
C LEU A 52 -11.07 2.38 -13.44
N SER A 53 -11.30 1.20 -14.00
CA SER A 53 -10.56 -0.01 -13.63
C SER A 53 -9.09 0.11 -13.98
N ASP A 54 -8.78 0.60 -15.17
CA ASP A 54 -7.41 0.85 -15.65
C ASP A 54 -6.74 1.96 -14.83
N ALA A 55 -7.44 3.05 -14.55
CA ALA A 55 -6.93 4.12 -13.70
C ALA A 55 -6.59 3.61 -12.29
N VAL A 56 -7.46 2.80 -11.68
CA VAL A 56 -7.21 2.20 -10.36
C VAL A 56 -6.03 1.22 -10.42
N ALA A 57 -5.92 0.41 -11.48
CA ALA A 57 -4.79 -0.50 -11.67
C ALA A 57 -3.46 0.26 -11.77
N LEU A 58 -3.43 1.35 -12.56
CA LEU A 58 -2.28 2.23 -12.69
C LEU A 58 -1.89 2.87 -11.34
N PHE A 59 -2.87 3.39 -10.59
CA PHE A 59 -2.61 3.94 -9.25
C PHE A 59 -2.04 2.88 -8.30
N ARG A 60 -2.60 1.66 -8.30
CA ARG A 60 -2.10 0.56 -7.47
C ARG A 60 -0.66 0.17 -7.82
N TRP A 61 -0.35 0.09 -9.11
CA TRP A 61 1.01 -0.15 -9.59
C TRP A 61 1.96 0.95 -9.13
N ALA A 62 1.62 2.23 -9.36
CA ALA A 62 2.47 3.35 -8.99
C ALA A 62 2.77 3.40 -7.48
N VAL A 63 1.75 3.15 -6.65
CA VAL A 63 1.90 3.05 -5.19
C VAL A 63 2.83 1.91 -4.81
N TRP A 64 2.70 0.76 -5.47
CA TRP A 64 3.54 -0.39 -5.20
C TRP A 64 4.99 -0.15 -5.57
N GLU A 65 5.26 0.45 -6.74
CA GLU A 65 6.62 0.82 -7.16
C GLU A 65 7.27 1.81 -6.19
N ARG A 66 6.56 2.90 -5.83
CA ARG A 66 7.08 3.89 -4.88
C ARG A 66 7.36 3.27 -3.50
N LYS A 67 6.49 2.38 -3.01
CA LYS A 67 6.71 1.65 -1.73
C LYS A 67 7.94 0.74 -1.75
N ARG A 68 8.38 0.29 -2.93
CA ARG A 68 9.62 -0.48 -3.10
C ARG A 68 10.86 0.40 -3.20
N GLY A 69 10.70 1.72 -3.14
CA GLY A 69 11.77 2.70 -3.29
C GLY A 69 12.13 2.99 -4.75
N HIS A 70 11.30 2.56 -5.71
CA HIS A 70 11.51 2.89 -7.12
C HIS A 70 10.99 4.29 -7.45
N ARG A 71 11.56 4.90 -8.50
CA ARG A 71 11.14 6.20 -9.03
C ARG A 71 10.43 5.99 -10.37
N ILE A 72 9.39 6.77 -10.62
CA ILE A 72 8.57 6.66 -11.84
C ILE A 72 8.93 7.82 -12.76
N PHE A 73 9.22 7.53 -14.03
CA PHE A 73 9.60 8.52 -15.03
C PHE A 73 8.65 8.46 -16.23
N SER A 74 8.34 9.61 -16.81
CA SER A 74 7.87 9.70 -18.19
C SER A 74 9.07 9.85 -19.12
N GLU A 75 9.12 9.05 -20.17
CA GLU A 75 10.17 9.10 -21.20
C GLU A 75 9.55 9.63 -22.50
N ALA A 76 10.16 10.69 -23.05
CA ALA A 76 9.80 11.21 -24.37
C ALA A 76 10.49 10.41 -25.48
N GLU A 77 9.99 10.51 -26.72
CA GLU A 77 10.60 9.86 -27.89
C GLU A 77 12.05 10.32 -28.15
N THR A 78 12.42 11.50 -27.66
CA THR A 78 13.79 12.05 -27.70
C THR A 78 14.73 11.45 -26.65
N GLY A 79 14.22 10.62 -25.73
CA GLY A 79 14.95 10.05 -24.60
C GLY A 79 15.01 10.96 -23.37
N GLU A 80 14.36 12.13 -23.40
CA GLU A 80 14.23 12.97 -22.21
C GLU A 80 13.37 12.29 -21.15
N ARG A 81 13.91 12.20 -19.92
CA ARG A 81 13.23 11.58 -18.78
C ARG A 81 12.85 12.63 -17.75
N LYS A 82 11.58 12.62 -17.37
CA LYS A 82 11.05 13.49 -16.31
C LYS A 82 10.46 12.64 -15.19
N GLU A 83 10.94 12.87 -13.97
CA GLU A 83 10.41 12.19 -12.79
C GLU A 83 8.98 12.67 -12.49
N LEU A 84 8.08 11.70 -12.28
CA LEU A 84 6.68 11.95 -12.00
C LEU A 84 6.44 12.09 -10.49
N MET A 85 6.57 13.31 -10.00
CA MET A 85 6.32 13.65 -8.59
C MET A 85 4.86 14.04 -8.37
N PHE A 86 4.12 13.24 -7.59
CA PHE A 86 2.73 13.52 -7.24
C PHE A 86 2.55 13.59 -5.73
N PRO A 87 2.22 14.76 -5.13
CA PRO A 87 2.11 14.91 -3.68
C PRO A 87 1.14 13.93 -3.01
N ARG A 88 0.10 13.48 -3.73
CA ARG A 88 -0.83 12.47 -3.21
C ARG A 88 -0.24 11.06 -3.22
N LEU A 89 0.57 10.72 -4.23
CA LEU A 89 1.26 9.45 -4.34
C LEU A 89 2.30 9.30 -3.22
N GLU A 90 3.10 10.34 -2.99
CA GLU A 90 4.11 10.36 -1.93
C GLU A 90 3.52 10.22 -0.52
N ARG A 91 2.28 10.69 -0.29
CA ARG A 91 1.60 10.49 0.99
C ARG A 91 1.18 9.04 1.24
N VAL A 92 0.78 8.31 0.19
CA VAL A 92 0.29 6.92 0.31
C VAL A 92 1.41 5.88 0.11
N ALA A 93 2.55 6.32 -0.41
CA ALA A 93 3.77 5.56 -0.61
C ALA A 93 4.99 6.42 -0.23
N PRO A 94 5.16 6.78 1.05
CA PRO A 94 6.27 7.62 1.46
C PRO A 94 7.61 6.90 1.23
N GLU A 95 8.62 7.66 0.81
CA GLU A 95 10.03 7.24 0.81
C GLU A 95 10.52 7.03 2.25
N LEU A 96 10.12 5.92 2.87
CA LEU A 96 10.70 5.46 4.13
C LEU A 96 11.14 4.02 3.95
N ALA A 97 12.29 3.85 3.30
CA ALA A 97 13.16 2.73 3.62
C ALA A 97 13.84 3.04 4.95
N LEU A 98 13.09 2.97 6.07
CA LEU A 98 13.77 2.79 7.35
C LEU A 98 14.44 1.43 7.27
N PRO A 99 15.77 1.34 7.51
CA PRO A 99 16.39 0.04 7.65
C PRO A 99 15.70 -0.66 8.81
N ARG A 100 14.92 -1.69 8.51
CA ARG A 100 14.46 -2.63 9.53
C ARG A 100 15.68 -3.43 9.94
N VAL A 101 16.33 -2.97 11.01
CA VAL A 101 17.32 -3.79 11.70
C VAL A 101 16.53 -4.80 12.51
N GLU A 102 16.40 -6.01 11.99
CA GLU A 102 16.04 -7.15 12.81
C GLU A 102 17.27 -7.48 13.65
N ILE A 103 17.22 -7.14 14.94
CA ILE A 103 18.25 -7.53 15.89
C ILE A 103 17.80 -8.87 16.47
N PRO A 104 18.42 -10.01 16.10
CA PRO A 104 18.13 -11.28 16.73
C PRO A 104 18.70 -11.26 18.14
N TRP A 105 17.86 -10.96 19.12
CA TRP A 105 18.28 -10.94 20.52
C TRP A 105 18.38 -12.36 21.07
N THR A 106 19.48 -12.65 21.76
CA THR A 106 19.56 -13.85 22.60
C THR A 106 18.76 -13.65 23.90
N PRO A 107 18.31 -14.72 24.57
CA PRO A 107 17.64 -14.61 25.87
C PRO A 107 18.43 -13.80 26.90
N ARG A 108 19.76 -13.98 26.93
CA ARG A 108 20.66 -13.27 27.84
C ARG A 108 20.72 -11.76 27.56
N GLU A 109 20.73 -11.37 26.30
CA GLU A 109 20.74 -9.95 25.93
C GLU A 109 19.40 -9.28 26.24
N LEU A 110 18.28 -10.00 26.09
CA LEU A 110 16.96 -9.53 26.52
C LEU A 110 16.89 -9.34 28.03
N GLU A 111 17.41 -10.31 28.81
CA GLU A 111 17.50 -10.19 30.27
C GLU A 111 18.39 -9.00 30.67
N SER A 112 19.56 -8.86 30.05
CA SER A 112 20.44 -7.71 30.30
C SER A 112 19.79 -6.38 29.95
N LEU A 113 19.02 -6.30 28.88
CA LEU A 113 18.28 -5.09 28.50
C LEU A 113 17.17 -4.79 29.50
N ALA A 114 16.43 -5.82 29.93
CA ALA A 114 15.38 -5.68 30.93
C ALA A 114 15.95 -5.19 32.28
N ASP A 115 17.08 -5.74 32.70
CA ASP A 115 17.80 -5.31 33.91
C ASP A 115 18.26 -3.86 33.80
N LEU A 116 18.78 -3.44 32.64
CA LEU A 116 19.19 -2.05 32.41
C LEU A 116 18.00 -1.09 32.42
N ALA A 117 16.89 -1.47 31.78
CA ALA A 117 15.69 -0.64 31.70
C ALA A 117 14.96 -0.49 33.04
N SER A 118 15.13 -1.46 33.95
CA SER A 118 14.46 -1.47 35.26
C SER A 118 15.24 -0.74 36.35
N ARG A 119 16.48 -0.31 36.06
CA ARG A 119 17.33 0.43 37.01
C ARG A 119 17.18 1.94 36.82
N GLU A 120 17.50 2.68 37.87
CA GLU A 120 17.61 4.12 37.73
C GLU A 120 18.75 4.48 36.76
N PRO A 121 18.53 5.46 35.84
CA PRO A 121 19.55 5.92 34.94
C PRO A 121 20.79 6.39 35.70
N ALA A 122 21.96 5.86 35.35
CA ALA A 122 23.21 6.36 35.88
C ALA A 122 23.45 7.80 35.40
N ASN A 123 24.11 8.60 36.24
CA ASN A 123 24.56 9.92 35.82
C ASN A 123 25.49 9.79 34.60
N PRO A 124 25.30 10.61 33.55
CA PRO A 124 26.10 10.53 32.34
C PRO A 124 27.57 10.79 32.68
N THR A 125 28.46 10.01 32.09
CA THR A 125 29.89 10.17 32.30
C THR A 125 30.39 11.49 31.73
N GLU A 126 31.43 12.05 32.32
CA GLU A 126 32.02 13.32 31.86
C GLU A 126 32.46 13.25 30.38
N THR A 127 32.95 12.09 29.94
CA THR A 127 33.25 11.79 28.54
C THR A 127 32.04 11.94 27.63
N LEU A 128 30.88 11.40 28.04
CA LEU A 128 29.64 11.51 27.27
C LEU A 128 29.13 12.96 27.25
N ILE A 129 29.18 13.65 28.40
CA ILE A 129 28.77 15.06 28.50
C ILE A 129 29.60 15.93 27.56
N ARG A 130 30.92 15.71 27.50
CA ARG A 130 31.81 16.44 26.60
C ARG A 130 31.49 16.14 25.14
N ALA A 131 31.30 14.87 24.78
CA ALA A 131 30.96 14.47 23.41
C ALA A 131 29.63 15.07 22.91
N MET A 132 28.65 15.23 23.79
CA MET A 132 27.36 15.84 23.41
C MET A 132 27.40 17.36 23.28
N ARG A 133 28.42 18.03 23.84
CA ARG A 133 28.55 19.50 23.80
C ARG A 133 29.30 20.02 22.56
N GLY A 134 29.94 19.14 21.79
CA GLY A 134 30.78 19.50 20.64
C GLY A 134 32.20 19.84 21.06
#